data_AF-A0A958KAP2-F1
#
_entry.id   AF-A0A958KAP2-F1
#
_cell.length_a   1.000
_cell.length_b   1.000
_cell.length_c   1.000
_cell.angle_alpha   90.00
_cell.angle_beta   90.00
_cell.angle_gamma   90.00
#
_symmetry.space_group_name_H-M   'P 1'
#
loop_
_entity.id
_entity.type
_entity.pdbx_description
1 polymer ?
#
loop_
_entity_poly.entity_id
_entity_poly.type
_entity_poly.pdbx_seq_one_letter_code
_entity_poly.pdbx_strand_id
1 'polypeptide(L)'
;MGRINFPTKEFHTLSFSILFSCAFFIAQSQAQQPELAVIKGNPDDQLGRAIATADVDGDGYLDFIVGAPLAKVDKAEQGSVAIYSGDDFEEIGKRIGSSKGSMAGFAIANA
;
A
#
# COMPACT_ATOMS: atom_id res chain seq x y z
N MET A 1 -7.18 21.35 -76.93
CA MET A 1 -6.21 21.31 -75.82
C MET A 1 -6.62 22.33 -74.76
N GLY A 2 -7.34 21.90 -73.72
CA GLY A 2 -7.76 22.76 -72.61
C GLY A 2 -7.37 22.11 -71.28
N ARG A 3 -6.77 22.88 -70.36
CA ARG A 3 -6.49 22.46 -68.98
C ARG A 3 -7.68 22.84 -68.11
N ILE A 4 -8.12 21.92 -67.24
CA ILE A 4 -8.88 22.23 -66.04
C ILE A 4 -8.25 21.50 -64.85
N ASN A 5 -8.00 22.25 -63.79
CA ASN A 5 -7.44 21.83 -62.51
C ASN A 5 -8.59 21.42 -61.55
N PHE A 6 -8.26 20.98 -60.32
CA PHE A 6 -9.08 20.81 -59.08
C PHE A 6 -9.13 19.36 -58.54
N PRO A 7 -9.23 19.14 -57.20
CA PRO A 7 -8.38 19.64 -56.11
C PRO A 7 -7.84 18.49 -55.22
N THR A 8 -6.85 18.79 -54.38
CA THR A 8 -6.29 17.91 -53.33
C THR A 8 -7.35 17.48 -52.32
N LYS A 9 -7.54 16.17 -52.11
CA LYS A 9 -8.29 15.65 -50.96
C LYS A 9 -7.33 14.87 -50.05
N GLU A 10 -6.90 15.57 -49.01
CA GLU A 10 -6.36 15.07 -47.76
C GLU A 10 -7.16 13.85 -47.27
N PHE A 11 -6.60 12.65 -47.37
CA PHE A 11 -7.16 11.49 -46.66
C PHE A 11 -6.33 11.24 -45.41
N HIS A 12 -6.86 11.80 -44.32
CA HIS A 12 -6.36 11.72 -42.96
C HIS A 12 -6.01 10.29 -42.54
N THR A 13 -4.81 10.17 -41.99
CA THR A 13 -4.24 9.09 -41.15
C THR A 13 -5.14 8.68 -39.99
N LEU A 14 -6.23 7.95 -40.26
CA LEU A 14 -7.13 7.40 -39.24
C LEU A 14 -6.96 5.89 -39.01
N SER A 15 -5.89 5.27 -39.51
CA SER A 15 -5.67 3.82 -39.44
C SER A 15 -4.60 3.36 -38.42
N PHE A 16 -4.08 4.23 -37.55
CA PHE A 16 -3.01 3.86 -36.59
C PHE A 16 -3.41 3.90 -35.10
N SER A 17 -4.60 4.40 -34.75
CA SER A 17 -4.98 4.68 -33.36
C SER A 17 -5.64 3.51 -32.61
N ILE A 18 -6.21 2.52 -33.30
CA ILE A 18 -6.92 1.41 -32.63
C ILE A 18 -5.94 0.33 -32.14
N LEU A 19 -4.81 0.14 -32.83
CA LEU A 19 -3.79 -0.83 -32.41
C LEU A 19 -2.91 -0.34 -31.24
N PHE A 20 -2.76 0.99 -31.08
CA PHE A 20 -2.01 1.57 -29.97
C PHE A 20 -2.82 1.56 -28.66
N SER A 21 -4.16 1.65 -28.76
CA SER A 21 -5.05 1.59 -27.60
C SER A 21 -5.13 0.19 -26.97
N CYS A 22 -5.26 -0.86 -27.79
CA CYS A 22 -5.34 -2.23 -27.28
C CYS A 22 -4.02 -2.73 -26.67
N ALA A 23 -2.87 -2.34 -27.22
CA ALA A 23 -1.58 -2.77 -26.67
C ALA A 23 -1.23 -2.08 -25.34
N PHE A 24 -1.69 -0.83 -25.13
CA PHE A 24 -1.47 -0.11 -23.87
C PHE A 24 -2.31 -0.68 -22.72
N PHE A 25 -3.49 -1.23 -23.04
CA PHE A 25 -4.36 -1.89 -22.04
C PHE A 25 -3.95 -3.34 -21.72
N ILE A 26 -3.33 -4.07 -22.66
CA ILE A 26 -2.86 -5.44 -22.40
C ILE A 26 -1.57 -5.44 -21.55
N ALA A 27 -0.81 -4.35 -21.53
CA ALA A 27 0.45 -4.26 -20.78
C ALA A 27 0.28 -4.07 -19.25
N GLN A 28 -0.92 -3.77 -18.75
CA GLN A 28 -1.15 -3.52 -17.32
C GLN A 28 -1.52 -4.76 -16.49
N SER A 29 -1.43 -5.98 -17.04
CA SER A 29 -1.36 -7.16 -16.17
C SER A 29 0.07 -7.30 -15.64
N GLN A 30 0.53 -6.34 -14.84
CA GLN A 30 1.57 -6.65 -13.88
C GLN A 30 0.94 -7.66 -12.93
N ALA A 31 1.25 -8.94 -13.13
CA ALA A 31 1.14 -9.90 -12.06
C ALA A 31 1.83 -9.25 -10.86
N GLN A 32 1.04 -8.89 -9.85
CA GLN A 32 1.50 -8.35 -8.58
C GLN A 32 2.50 -9.38 -8.06
N GLN A 33 3.79 -9.14 -8.29
CA GLN A 33 4.84 -9.85 -7.58
C GLN A 33 4.50 -9.62 -6.11
N PRO A 34 4.53 -10.65 -5.22
CA PRO A 34 4.32 -10.39 -3.81
C PRO A 34 5.41 -9.40 -3.39
N GLU A 35 5.03 -8.13 -3.24
CA GLU A 35 5.94 -7.12 -2.78
C GLU A 35 6.23 -7.50 -1.34
N LEU A 36 7.49 -7.89 -1.09
CA LEU A 36 7.92 -8.19 0.27
C LEU A 36 7.86 -6.89 1.05
N ALA A 37 6.76 -6.68 1.78
CA ALA A 37 6.63 -5.57 2.69
C ALA A 37 7.50 -5.81 3.94
N VAL A 38 8.40 -4.87 4.21
CA VAL A 38 9.27 -4.91 5.40
C VAL A 38 8.96 -3.71 6.28
N ILE A 39 8.26 -3.96 7.38
CA ILE A 39 7.98 -2.94 8.41
C ILE A 39 9.24 -2.77 9.27
N LYS A 40 9.76 -1.54 9.34
CA LYS A 40 10.98 -1.22 10.10
C LYS A 40 10.63 -0.46 11.39
N GLY A 41 11.11 -0.96 12.52
CA GLY A 41 11.07 -0.28 13.83
C GLY A 41 12.46 0.17 14.28
N ASN A 42 12.53 0.86 15.42
CA ASN A 42 13.84 1.15 16.00
C ASN A 42 14.45 -0.12 16.60
N PRO A 43 15.79 -0.20 16.67
CA PRO A 43 16.46 -1.17 17.52
C PRO A 43 15.88 -1.10 18.94
N ASP A 44 15.73 -2.27 19.57
CA ASP A 44 15.20 -2.46 20.93
C ASP A 44 13.69 -2.29 21.15
N ASP A 45 12.92 -1.75 20.20
CA ASP A 45 11.47 -1.56 20.36
C ASP A 45 10.69 -2.89 20.48
N GLN A 46 11.34 -4.01 20.11
CA GLN A 46 10.73 -5.33 19.94
C GLN A 46 9.50 -5.30 19.02
N LEU A 47 9.59 -4.51 17.93
CA LEU A 47 8.55 -4.53 16.90
C LEU A 47 8.34 -5.96 16.40
N GLY A 48 7.08 -6.37 16.29
CA GLY A 48 6.72 -7.73 15.89
C GLY A 48 6.71 -8.73 17.04
N ARG A 49 6.84 -8.28 18.30
CA ARG A 49 6.75 -9.16 19.48
C ARG A 49 5.42 -9.89 19.57
N ALA A 50 4.34 -9.21 19.21
CA ALA A 50 3.00 -9.76 19.08
C ALA A 50 2.43 -9.29 17.74
N ILE A 51 1.69 -10.17 17.07
CA ILE A 51 1.03 -9.90 15.80
C ILE A 51 -0.38 -10.49 15.86
N ALA A 52 -1.35 -9.76 15.33
CA ALA A 52 -2.66 -10.27 15.00
C ALA A 52 -3.13 -9.71 13.66
N THR A 53 -4.18 -10.29 13.10
CA THR A 53 -4.74 -9.89 11.82
C THR A 53 -6.24 -9.74 11.91
N ALA A 54 -6.78 -8.66 11.36
CA ALA A 54 -8.20 -8.38 11.24
C ALA A 54 -8.41 -7.34 10.13
N ASP A 55 -9.55 -7.36 9.46
CA ASP A 55 -9.98 -6.25 8.59
C ASP A 55 -10.47 -5.10 9.49
N VAL A 56 -9.60 -4.10 9.70
CA VAL A 56 -9.83 -2.99 10.64
C VAL A 56 -10.42 -1.78 9.92
N ASP A 57 -10.06 -1.55 8.65
CA ASP A 57 -10.55 -0.44 7.85
C ASP A 57 -11.78 -0.76 6.98
N GLY A 58 -12.14 -2.04 6.84
CA GLY A 58 -13.34 -2.51 6.15
C GLY A 58 -13.17 -2.65 4.64
N ASP A 59 -11.94 -2.75 4.14
CA ASP A 59 -11.64 -2.86 2.71
C ASP A 59 -11.72 -4.30 2.16
N GLY A 60 -11.83 -5.30 3.06
CA GLY A 60 -11.92 -6.71 2.73
C GLY A 60 -10.57 -7.45 2.71
N TYR A 61 -9.46 -6.77 2.98
CA TYR A 61 -8.14 -7.35 3.23
C TYR A 61 -7.88 -7.48 4.74
N LEU A 62 -7.01 -8.41 5.11
CA LEU A 62 -6.61 -8.56 6.53
C LEU A 62 -5.47 -7.59 6.83
N ASP A 63 -5.71 -6.63 7.72
CA ASP A 63 -4.70 -5.72 8.23
C ASP A 63 -3.80 -6.39 9.25
N PHE A 64 -2.60 -5.83 9.43
CA PHE A 64 -1.60 -6.30 10.37
C PHE A 64 -1.57 -5.43 11.61
N ILE A 65 -1.92 -6.00 12.76
CA ILE A 65 -1.82 -5.35 14.06
C ILE A 65 -0.52 -5.82 14.73
N VAL A 66 0.45 -4.92 14.85
CA VAL A 66 1.83 -5.23 15.26
C VAL A 66 2.18 -4.53 16.57
N GLY A 67 2.61 -5.33 17.56
CA GLY A 67 3.04 -4.85 18.87
C GLY A 67 4.54 -4.55 18.93
N ALA A 68 4.89 -3.47 19.64
CA ALA A 68 6.24 -3.06 19.97
C ALA A 68 6.30 -2.65 21.46
N PRO A 69 6.37 -3.61 22.40
CA PRO A 69 6.21 -3.34 23.83
C PRO A 69 7.31 -2.51 24.46
N LEU A 70 8.50 -2.46 23.86
CA LEU A 70 9.60 -1.64 24.35
C LEU A 70 9.74 -0.32 23.59
N ALA A 71 8.78 0.00 22.71
CA ALA A 71 8.76 1.27 22.00
C ALA A 71 8.82 2.45 22.97
N LYS A 72 9.77 3.35 22.72
CA LYS A 72 10.01 4.53 23.56
C LYS A 72 9.25 5.73 23.01
N VAL A 73 8.44 6.35 23.86
CA VAL A 73 7.80 7.65 23.60
C VAL A 73 8.31 8.60 24.68
N ASP A 74 8.86 9.75 24.27
CA ASP A 74 9.48 10.73 25.17
C ASP A 74 10.48 10.12 26.19
N LYS A 75 11.29 9.16 25.73
CA LYS A 75 12.29 8.39 26.52
C LYS A 75 11.69 7.41 27.54
N ALA A 76 10.37 7.25 27.59
CA ALA A 76 9.70 6.26 28.41
C ALA A 76 9.29 5.04 27.58
N GLU A 77 9.56 3.84 28.10
CA GLU A 77 9.11 2.57 27.51
C GLU A 77 7.61 2.40 27.78
N GLN A 78 6.78 3.06 26.97
CA GLN A 78 5.33 2.96 27.04
C GLN A 78 4.81 1.77 26.22
N GLY A 79 5.59 1.34 25.22
CA GLY A 79 5.13 0.38 24.23
C GLY A 79 4.14 0.99 23.26
N SER A 80 3.95 0.32 22.12
CA SER A 80 2.98 0.72 21.11
C SER A 80 2.37 -0.46 20.37
N VAL A 81 1.20 -0.23 19.78
CA VAL A 81 0.56 -1.10 18.80
C VAL A 81 0.31 -0.28 17.56
N ALA A 82 0.86 -0.70 16.42
CA ALA A 82 0.62 -0.10 15.11
C ALA A 82 -0.25 -1.03 14.27
N ILE A 83 -1.02 -0.46 13.35
CA ILE A 83 -1.87 -1.19 12.41
C ILE A 83 -1.44 -0.79 11.00
N TYR A 84 -1.24 -1.78 10.14
CA TYR A 84 -0.84 -1.61 8.74
C TYR A 84 -1.87 -2.24 7.83
N SER A 85 -2.26 -1.56 6.75
CA SER A 85 -3.25 -2.08 5.79
C SER A 85 -2.77 -3.39 5.17
N GLY A 86 -3.71 -4.30 4.91
CA GLY A 86 -3.46 -5.53 4.16
C GLY A 86 -3.31 -5.35 2.65
N ASP A 87 -3.75 -4.22 2.09
CA ASP A 87 -3.73 -3.93 0.65
C ASP A 87 -2.41 -3.24 0.23
N ASP A 88 -2.07 -2.13 0.89
CA ASP A 88 -0.93 -1.27 0.52
C ASP A 88 0.20 -1.20 1.57
N PHE A 89 0.02 -1.83 2.74
CA PHE A 89 0.96 -1.83 3.87
C PHE A 89 1.23 -0.46 4.51
N GLU A 90 0.40 0.55 4.25
CA GLU A 90 0.49 1.85 4.90
C GLU A 90 0.04 1.79 6.37
N GLU A 91 0.60 2.65 7.23
CA GLU A 91 0.19 2.72 8.64
C GLU A 91 -1.19 3.40 8.75
N ILE A 92 -2.24 2.62 8.99
CA ILE A 92 -3.60 3.14 9.18
C ILE A 92 -3.82 3.73 10.58
N GLY A 93 -3.01 3.31 11.57
CA GLY A 93 -3.10 3.87 12.91
C GLY A 93 -2.10 3.32 13.92
N LYS A 94 -1.88 4.08 14.99
CA LYS A 94 -0.98 3.70 16.08
C LYS A 94 -1.51 4.12 17.44
N ARG A 95 -1.36 3.23 18.42
CA ARG A 95 -1.71 3.45 19.82
C ARG A 95 -0.47 3.32 20.69
N ILE A 96 -0.27 4.31 21.55
CA ILE A 96 0.83 4.35 22.53
C ILE A 96 0.28 3.95 23.91
N GLY A 97 1.07 3.21 24.69
CA GLY A 97 0.72 2.87 26.07
C GLY A 97 0.54 4.10 26.96
N SER A 98 -0.45 4.05 27.85
CA SER A 98 -0.86 5.22 28.65
C SER A 98 0.12 5.59 29.77
N SER A 99 1.11 4.75 30.08
CA SER A 99 2.06 5.00 31.18
C SER A 99 3.43 4.38 30.89
N LYS A 100 4.47 4.95 31.50
CA LYS A 100 5.82 4.35 31.48
C LYS A 100 5.77 2.94 32.06
N GLY A 101 6.34 1.98 31.34
CA GLY A 101 6.34 0.56 31.73
C GLY A 101 5.02 -0.17 31.46
N SER A 102 4.05 0.44 30.78
CA SER A 102 2.79 -0.24 30.45
C SER A 102 2.93 -1.34 29.39
N MET A 103 4.05 -1.34 28.65
CA MET A 103 4.40 -2.38 27.67
C MET A 103 3.27 -2.67 26.67
N ALA A 104 2.58 -1.63 26.19
CA ALA A 104 1.51 -1.78 25.22
C ALA A 104 2.02 -2.55 23.97
N GLY A 105 1.24 -3.54 23.51
CA GLY A 105 1.66 -4.43 22.44
C GLY A 105 2.48 -5.65 22.88
N PHE A 106 2.58 -5.94 24.19
CA PHE A 106 3.23 -7.16 24.69
C PHE A 106 2.47 -8.44 24.28
N ALA A 107 1.15 -8.38 24.23
CA ALA A 107 0.28 -9.43 23.73
C ALA A 107 -0.85 -8.79 22.92
N ILE A 108 -1.22 -9.45 21.82
CA ILE A 108 -2.34 -9.07 20.97
C ILE A 108 -3.11 -10.37 20.72
N ALA A 109 -4.43 -10.31 20.81
CA ALA A 109 -5.32 -11.42 20.53
C ALA A 109 -6.52 -10.89 19.74
N ASN A 110 -7.04 -11.72 18.85
CA ASN A 110 -8.34 -11.48 18.24
C ASN A 110 -9.43 -11.75 19.28
N ALA A 111 -10.53 -10.99 19.19
CA ALA A 111 -11.67 -11.09 20.08
C ALA A 111 -12.51 -12.36 19.80
#